data_AF-A0A6N9BQ03-F1
#
_entry.id   AF-A0A6N9BQ03-F1
#
_cell.length_a   1.000
_cell.length_b   1.000
_cell.length_c   1.000
_cell.angle_alpha   90.00
_cell.angle_beta   90.00
_cell.angle_gamma   90.00
#
_symmetry.space_group_name_H-M   'P 1'
#
loop_
_entity.id
_entity.type
_entity.pdbx_description
1 polymer ?
#
loop_
_entity_poly.entity_id
_entity_poly.type
_entity_poly.pdbx_seq_one_letter_code
_entity_poly.pdbx_strand_id
1 'polypeptide(L)'
;QSALLASSHGLQEWDPFFRNLAVYGYFVGGCHLDPPDDGNIFIEAYEHGWLWKIPLAGGISSVGAVVDRDFGAAGVRKRGRERFFLDQLAAATRSSAMLRDATLRDGPFAVRDWSWCAKTMTGPGFVLVGDAACFIDPLFSTGVHLAVSGAHLAAAYVTTALRTPSLATAAAESYERLYRTQYRHFHELATLFYASNRARDSYFWEARRLSGATHGDPRNAFVRAVSGQAAAGYERSVLGHGVLPDDFAAALETELASRETRRIRPDGTTCVRMAAGLEVRQAAVLGDGCFEPGYVIAGPGRDDLPVSTLVASLAHHARDDTLDAIAARIAQANDADAEQVREATVAAAELLIADGVLQAL
;
A
#
# COMPACT_ATOMS: atom_id res chain seq x y z
N GLN A 1 -0.49 -20.30 -5.90
CA GLN A 1 -1.27 -19.27 -6.62
C GLN A 1 -1.66 -19.81 -7.99
N SER A 2 -2.87 -20.34 -8.13
CA SER A 2 -3.38 -20.90 -9.40
C SER A 2 -3.88 -19.81 -10.35
N ALA A 3 -4.40 -18.69 -9.82
CA ALA A 3 -4.78 -17.47 -10.53
C ALA A 3 -5.41 -17.75 -11.91
N LEU A 4 -6.44 -18.61 -11.93
CA LEU A 4 -6.92 -19.31 -13.13
C LEU A 4 -7.13 -18.38 -14.33
N LEU A 5 -7.92 -17.32 -14.14
CA LEU A 5 -8.22 -16.37 -15.21
C LEU A 5 -6.99 -15.57 -15.62
N ALA A 6 -6.24 -15.02 -14.66
CA ALA A 6 -5.03 -14.26 -14.94
C ALA A 6 -3.99 -15.09 -15.72
N SER A 7 -3.86 -16.37 -15.39
CA SER A 7 -2.97 -17.31 -16.10
C SER A 7 -3.49 -17.60 -17.52
N SER A 8 -4.77 -17.96 -17.65
CA SER A 8 -5.37 -18.29 -18.96
C SER A 8 -5.37 -17.12 -19.95
N HIS A 9 -5.42 -15.89 -19.45
CA HIS A 9 -5.43 -14.66 -20.25
C HIS A 9 -4.04 -14.00 -20.38
N GLY A 10 -2.98 -14.58 -19.82
CA GLY A 10 -1.62 -14.02 -19.91
C GLY A 10 -1.46 -12.65 -19.21
N LEU A 11 -2.23 -12.43 -18.14
CA LEU A 11 -2.29 -11.17 -17.41
C LEU A 11 -1.25 -11.07 -16.30
N GLN A 12 -0.55 -12.14 -15.93
CA GLN A 12 0.37 -12.12 -14.79
C GLN A 12 1.65 -11.34 -15.11
N GLU A 13 1.95 -10.30 -14.32
CA GLU A 13 3.24 -9.59 -14.34
C GLU A 13 4.00 -9.90 -13.06
N TRP A 14 5.03 -10.74 -13.19
CA TRP A 14 5.86 -11.13 -12.06
C TRP A 14 6.76 -9.99 -11.62
N ASP A 15 6.81 -9.80 -10.31
CA ASP A 15 7.74 -8.88 -9.72
C ASP A 15 9.19 -9.35 -9.95
N PRO A 16 10.11 -8.46 -10.35
CA PRO A 16 11.50 -8.81 -10.56
C PRO A 16 12.26 -9.01 -9.23
N PHE A 17 11.81 -8.39 -8.15
CA PHE A 17 12.50 -8.25 -6.87
C PHE A 17 12.06 -9.29 -5.83
N PHE A 18 10.76 -9.42 -5.61
CA PHE A 18 10.18 -10.33 -4.62
C PHE A 18 9.92 -11.71 -5.23
N ARG A 19 11.01 -12.47 -5.40
CA ARG A 19 10.98 -13.87 -5.86
C ARG A 19 11.45 -14.79 -4.74
N ASN A 20 10.57 -14.99 -3.77
CA ASN A 20 10.92 -15.71 -2.55
C ASN A 20 10.38 -17.15 -2.55
N LEU A 21 10.95 -17.96 -1.67
CA LEU A 21 10.47 -19.28 -1.30
C LEU A 21 10.22 -19.27 0.21
N ALA A 22 9.03 -19.65 0.63
CA ALA A 22 8.76 -19.89 2.04
C ALA A 22 8.76 -21.40 2.34
N VAL A 23 9.40 -21.77 3.45
CA VAL A 23 9.34 -23.11 4.03
C VAL A 23 8.85 -22.95 5.46
N TYR A 24 7.75 -23.61 5.82
CA TYR A 24 7.05 -23.34 7.08
C TYR A 24 6.43 -24.58 7.70
N GLY A 25 6.17 -24.56 9.00
CA GLY A 25 5.51 -25.63 9.74
C GLY A 25 4.82 -25.11 11.00
N TYR A 26 4.20 -26.03 11.72
CA TYR A 26 3.48 -25.71 12.96
C TYR A 26 4.17 -26.40 14.14
N PHE A 27 4.46 -25.62 15.17
CA PHE A 27 5.17 -26.07 16.36
C PHE A 27 4.29 -26.01 17.60
N VAL A 28 4.53 -26.91 18.55
CA VAL A 28 3.92 -26.89 19.89
C VAL A 28 5.04 -26.80 20.93
N GLY A 29 4.84 -26.03 22.00
CA GLY A 29 5.81 -25.91 23.11
C GLY A 29 6.88 -24.84 22.92
N GLY A 30 6.73 -23.94 21.94
CA GLY A 30 7.61 -22.78 21.78
C GLY A 30 7.22 -21.61 22.68
N CYS A 31 8.21 -20.85 23.14
CA CYS A 31 7.99 -19.62 23.91
C CYS A 31 7.46 -18.48 23.02
N HIS A 32 6.82 -17.49 23.63
CA HIS A 32 6.31 -16.30 22.97
C HIS A 32 7.15 -15.07 23.37
N LEU A 33 6.81 -13.90 22.83
CA LEU A 33 7.34 -12.65 23.36
C LEU A 33 6.84 -12.44 24.80
N ASP A 34 7.53 -11.58 25.54
CA ASP A 34 7.10 -11.23 26.89
C ASP A 34 5.81 -10.39 26.83
N PRO A 35 4.89 -10.54 27.79
CA PRO A 35 3.73 -9.66 27.91
C PRO A 35 4.16 -8.18 27.97
N PRO A 36 3.41 -7.26 27.33
CA PRO A 36 2.09 -7.46 26.74
C PRO A 36 2.09 -7.94 25.28
N ASP A 37 3.24 -8.29 24.71
CA ASP A 37 3.42 -8.57 23.28
C ASP A 37 3.33 -10.07 22.93
N ASP A 38 2.95 -10.93 23.87
CA ASP A 38 2.94 -12.39 23.74
C ASP A 38 2.00 -12.91 22.64
N GLY A 39 0.99 -12.11 22.26
CA GLY A 39 0.10 -12.36 21.12
C GLY A 39 0.61 -11.84 19.76
N ASN A 40 1.70 -11.06 19.72
CA ASN A 40 2.16 -10.44 18.49
C ASN A 40 2.86 -11.43 17.55
N ILE A 41 2.84 -11.12 16.25
CA ILE A 41 3.77 -11.73 15.30
C ILE A 41 5.21 -11.34 15.66
N PHE A 42 6.10 -12.32 15.67
CA PHE A 42 7.54 -12.08 15.76
C PHE A 42 8.19 -12.27 14.39
N ILE A 43 9.01 -11.30 13.98
CA ILE A 43 9.77 -11.33 12.73
C ILE A 43 11.26 -11.20 13.06
N GLU A 44 12.07 -12.11 12.53
CA GLU A 44 13.53 -12.08 12.69
C GLU A 44 14.22 -12.12 11.33
N ALA A 45 14.96 -11.06 11.01
CA ALA A 45 15.90 -11.07 9.90
C ALA A 45 17.17 -11.85 10.28
N TYR A 46 17.67 -12.66 9.35
CA TYR A 46 18.92 -13.40 9.48
C TYR A 46 19.70 -13.38 8.15
N GLU A 47 20.78 -14.15 8.05
CA GLU A 47 21.70 -14.10 6.91
C GLU A 47 21.07 -14.42 5.55
N HIS A 48 20.11 -15.36 5.48
CA HIS A 48 19.57 -15.83 4.20
C HIS A 48 18.16 -15.35 3.89
N GLY A 49 17.58 -14.54 4.78
CA GLY A 49 16.20 -14.10 4.68
C GLY A 49 15.64 -13.66 6.02
N TRP A 50 14.37 -13.95 6.26
CA TRP A 50 13.70 -13.67 7.52
C TRP A 50 12.76 -14.80 7.93
N LEU A 51 12.40 -14.85 9.21
CA LEU A 51 11.43 -15.80 9.74
C LEU A 51 10.23 -15.07 10.31
N TRP A 52 9.06 -15.68 10.18
CA TRP A 52 7.91 -15.36 11.02
C TRP A 52 7.74 -16.40 12.12
N LYS A 53 7.19 -15.96 13.25
CA LYS A 53 6.54 -16.79 14.26
C LYS A 53 5.22 -16.14 14.66
N ILE A 54 4.11 -16.82 14.39
CA ILE A 54 2.75 -16.35 14.67
C ILE A 54 2.14 -17.25 15.75
N PRO A 55 1.80 -16.71 16.93
CA PRO A 55 1.01 -17.42 17.94
C PRO A 55 -0.37 -17.78 17.41
N LEU A 56 -0.79 -19.03 17.58
CA LEU A 56 -2.13 -19.52 17.23
C LEU A 56 -2.81 -20.12 18.47
N ALA A 57 -4.12 -20.32 18.38
CA ALA A 57 -4.88 -20.97 19.44
C ALA A 57 -4.35 -22.38 19.75
N GLY A 58 -4.49 -22.80 21.01
CA GLY A 58 -4.10 -24.15 21.45
C GLY A 58 -2.60 -24.35 21.67
N GLY A 59 -1.83 -23.29 21.92
CA GLY A 59 -0.38 -23.38 22.18
C GLY A 59 0.44 -23.74 20.93
N ILE A 60 -0.13 -23.53 19.74
CA ILE A 60 0.51 -23.79 18.45
C ILE A 60 1.15 -22.48 17.98
N SER A 61 2.33 -22.56 17.36
CA SER A 61 2.92 -21.45 16.62
C SER A 61 3.10 -21.85 15.15
N SER A 62 2.63 -21.00 14.23
CA SER A 62 3.06 -21.07 12.83
C SER A 62 4.45 -20.45 12.71
N VAL A 63 5.40 -21.17 12.14
CA VAL A 63 6.79 -20.70 11.96
C VAL A 63 7.21 -20.95 10.53
N GLY A 64 7.78 -19.94 9.88
CA GLY A 64 8.27 -20.09 8.51
C GLY A 64 9.49 -19.26 8.24
N ALA A 65 10.34 -19.75 7.34
CA ALA A 65 11.50 -19.05 6.80
C ALA A 65 11.21 -18.65 5.37
N VAL A 66 11.40 -17.35 5.08
CA VAL A 66 11.29 -16.76 3.74
C VAL A 66 12.70 -16.44 3.26
N VAL A 67 13.08 -17.06 2.15
CA VAL A 67 14.43 -16.95 1.57
C VAL A 67 14.34 -16.65 0.07
N ASP A 68 15.49 -16.29 -0.51
CA ASP A 68 15.60 -16.20 -1.97
C ASP A 68 15.24 -17.53 -2.64
N ARG A 69 14.50 -17.46 -3.76
CA ARG A 69 14.05 -18.64 -4.50
C ARG A 69 15.18 -19.59 -4.86
N ASP A 70 16.28 -19.08 -5.41
CA ASP A 70 17.31 -19.93 -6.01
C ASP A 70 18.13 -20.61 -4.91
N PHE A 71 18.44 -19.86 -3.85
CA PHE A 71 19.02 -20.40 -2.62
C PHE A 71 18.12 -21.47 -1.99
N GLY A 72 16.85 -21.15 -1.75
CA GLY A 72 15.89 -22.05 -1.11
C GLY A 72 15.66 -23.32 -1.92
N ALA A 73 15.46 -23.19 -3.24
CA ALA A 73 15.23 -24.34 -4.11
C ALA A 73 16.47 -25.24 -4.20
N ALA A 74 17.68 -24.67 -4.25
CA ALA A 74 18.91 -25.46 -4.22
C ALA A 74 19.10 -26.18 -2.88
N GLY A 75 18.83 -25.50 -1.77
CA GLY A 75 18.90 -26.07 -0.43
C GLY A 75 17.94 -27.23 -0.22
N VAL A 76 16.66 -27.05 -0.60
CA VAL A 76 15.62 -28.09 -0.50
C VAL A 76 15.97 -29.30 -1.38
N ARG A 77 16.44 -29.10 -2.61
CA ARG A 77 16.87 -30.21 -3.48
C ARG A 77 18.05 -31.00 -2.90
N LYS A 78 19.02 -30.31 -2.29
CA LYS A 78 20.25 -30.94 -1.79
C LYS A 78 20.07 -31.65 -0.45
N ARG A 79 19.32 -31.07 0.47
CA ARG A 79 19.23 -31.54 1.87
C ARG A 79 17.89 -32.17 2.22
N GLY A 80 16.88 -32.03 1.36
CA GLY A 80 15.49 -32.29 1.71
C GLY A 80 14.88 -31.10 2.45
N ARG A 81 13.56 -30.95 2.32
CA ARG A 81 12.79 -29.80 2.82
C ARG A 81 12.89 -29.66 4.35
N GLU A 82 12.79 -30.76 5.07
CA GLU A 82 12.85 -30.76 6.54
C GLU A 82 14.19 -30.30 7.07
N ARG A 83 15.28 -30.90 6.59
CA ARG A 83 16.62 -30.50 7.01
C ARG A 83 16.93 -29.05 6.63
N PHE A 84 16.56 -28.63 5.42
CA PHE A 84 16.73 -27.24 4.99
C PHE A 84 16.02 -26.26 5.93
N PHE A 85 14.76 -26.56 6.31
CA PHE A 85 13.99 -25.71 7.22
C PHE A 85 14.62 -25.62 8.61
N LEU A 86 15.02 -26.77 9.19
CA LEU A 86 15.72 -26.80 10.48
C LEU A 86 17.04 -26.03 10.45
N ASP A 87 17.79 -26.11 9.33
CA ASP A 87 19.02 -25.33 9.15
C ASP A 87 18.71 -23.81 9.13
N GLN A 88 17.58 -23.37 8.56
CA GLN A 88 17.18 -21.96 8.58
C GLN A 88 16.79 -21.50 9.99
N LEU A 89 16.03 -22.31 10.72
CA LEU A 89 15.66 -22.03 12.11
C LEU A 89 16.89 -21.91 13.00
N ALA A 90 17.88 -22.79 12.83
CA ALA A 90 19.12 -22.76 13.60
C ALA A 90 19.97 -21.51 13.33
N ALA A 91 19.90 -20.95 12.11
CA ALA A 91 20.63 -19.74 11.74
C ALA A 91 20.01 -18.44 12.31
N ALA A 92 18.77 -18.51 12.81
CA ALA A 92 18.04 -17.39 13.38
C ALA A 92 18.06 -17.47 14.92
N THR A 93 18.93 -16.67 15.54
CA THR A 93 19.30 -16.78 16.95
C THR A 93 18.10 -16.71 17.89
N ARG A 94 17.20 -15.73 17.72
CA ARG A 94 16.05 -15.55 18.61
C ARG A 94 14.99 -16.63 18.36
N SER A 95 14.68 -16.92 17.11
CA SER A 95 13.70 -17.93 16.72
C SER A 95 14.12 -19.32 17.20
N SER A 96 15.40 -19.67 17.06
CA SER A 96 16.00 -20.89 17.61
C SER A 96 15.84 -20.97 19.13
N ALA A 97 16.10 -19.87 19.84
CA ALA A 97 15.90 -19.82 21.30
C ALA A 97 14.42 -19.98 21.71
N MET A 98 13.50 -19.33 20.99
CA MET A 98 12.06 -19.43 21.24
C MET A 98 11.49 -20.83 20.94
N LEU A 99 12.16 -21.61 20.09
CA LEU A 99 11.73 -22.94 19.66
C LEU A 99 12.53 -24.09 20.28
N ARG A 100 13.41 -23.79 21.25
CA ARG A 100 14.32 -24.79 21.87
C ARG A 100 13.60 -26.03 22.39
N ASP A 101 12.47 -25.82 23.06
CA ASP A 101 11.65 -26.89 23.66
C ASP A 101 10.43 -27.24 22.79
N ALA A 102 10.36 -26.67 21.58
CA ALA A 102 9.24 -26.86 20.68
C ALA A 102 9.40 -28.12 19.82
N THR A 103 8.28 -28.78 19.52
CA THR A 103 8.22 -29.92 18.61
C THR A 103 7.48 -29.52 17.34
N LEU A 104 8.03 -29.88 16.18
CA LEU A 104 7.34 -29.74 14.90
C LEU A 104 6.18 -30.73 14.85
N ARG A 105 4.95 -30.21 14.81
CA ARG A 105 3.71 -30.99 14.76
C ARG A 105 3.30 -31.32 13.33
N ASP A 106 3.31 -30.32 12.45
CA ASP A 106 2.89 -30.45 11.05
C ASP A 106 3.89 -29.77 10.11
N GLY A 107 4.17 -30.42 8.97
CA GLY A 107 5.06 -29.92 7.94
C GLY A 107 6.48 -30.50 8.00
N PRO A 108 7.51 -29.78 7.51
CA PRO A 108 7.39 -28.47 6.88
C PRO A 108 6.72 -28.56 5.51
N PHE A 109 6.06 -27.48 5.10
CA PHE A 109 5.51 -27.24 3.77
C PHE A 109 6.43 -26.26 3.03
N ALA A 110 6.33 -26.22 1.71
CA ALA A 110 7.05 -25.24 0.90
C ALA A 110 6.07 -24.59 -0.07
N VAL A 111 6.13 -23.27 -0.17
CA VAL A 111 5.27 -22.49 -1.06
C VAL A 111 6.10 -21.45 -1.80
N ARG A 112 5.73 -21.24 -3.06
CA ARG A 112 6.31 -20.22 -3.91
C ARG A 112 5.59 -18.90 -3.65
N ASP A 113 6.32 -17.95 -3.06
CA ASP A 113 5.81 -16.63 -2.67
C ASP A 113 6.42 -15.58 -3.58
N TRP A 114 6.01 -15.59 -4.84
CA TRP A 114 6.45 -14.60 -5.81
C TRP A 114 5.42 -13.49 -5.88
N SER A 115 5.84 -12.26 -5.65
CA SER A 115 4.98 -11.12 -5.87
C SER A 115 4.66 -10.98 -7.35
N TRP A 116 3.44 -10.57 -7.64
CA TRP A 116 2.98 -10.31 -9.00
C TRP A 116 1.72 -9.45 -8.97
N CYS A 117 1.41 -8.83 -10.09
CA CYS A 117 0.19 -8.06 -10.27
C CYS A 117 -0.39 -8.33 -11.67
N ALA A 118 -1.71 -8.32 -11.81
CA ALA A 118 -2.35 -8.48 -13.10
C ALA A 118 -2.20 -7.20 -13.95
N LYS A 119 -1.97 -7.37 -15.26
CA LYS A 119 -1.99 -6.29 -16.27
C LYS A 119 -3.30 -5.52 -16.23
N THR A 120 -4.40 -6.25 -16.15
CA THR A 120 -5.74 -5.72 -15.93
C THR A 120 -6.42 -6.58 -14.88
N MET A 121 -7.23 -5.95 -14.03
CA MET A 121 -7.97 -6.66 -12.96
C MET A 121 -9.44 -6.90 -13.33
N THR A 122 -9.87 -6.36 -14.47
CA THR A 122 -11.22 -6.52 -15.01
C THR A 122 -11.16 -6.94 -16.47
N GLY A 123 -12.25 -7.52 -16.96
CA GLY A 123 -12.46 -7.82 -18.36
C GLY A 123 -13.88 -8.31 -18.64
N PRO A 124 -14.19 -8.67 -19.89
CA PRO A 124 -15.53 -9.11 -20.25
C PRO A 124 -15.98 -10.32 -19.43
N GLY A 125 -16.94 -10.11 -18.52
CA GLY A 125 -17.52 -11.16 -17.68
C GLY A 125 -16.66 -11.59 -16.49
N PHE A 126 -15.59 -10.87 -16.13
CA PHE A 126 -14.80 -11.20 -14.96
C PHE A 126 -14.20 -9.98 -14.23
N VAL A 127 -13.93 -10.19 -12.94
CA VAL A 127 -13.11 -9.33 -12.09
C VAL A 127 -12.17 -10.24 -11.28
N LEU A 128 -10.92 -9.83 -11.12
CA LEU A 128 -9.90 -10.56 -10.35
C LEU A 128 -9.81 -9.95 -8.96
N VAL A 129 -9.76 -10.76 -7.90
CA VAL A 129 -9.70 -10.28 -6.50
C VAL A 129 -8.70 -11.12 -5.70
N GLY A 130 -8.03 -10.50 -4.72
CA GLY A 130 -7.06 -11.14 -3.83
C GLY A 130 -5.88 -11.71 -4.62
N ASP A 131 -5.39 -12.87 -4.20
CA ASP A 131 -4.32 -13.63 -4.86
C ASP A 131 -4.61 -14.00 -6.33
N ALA A 132 -5.84 -13.80 -6.83
CA ALA A 132 -6.16 -13.94 -8.26
C ALA A 132 -5.86 -12.67 -9.07
N ALA A 133 -5.72 -11.51 -8.41
CA ALA A 133 -5.39 -10.22 -9.02
C ALA A 133 -3.92 -9.83 -8.79
N CYS A 134 -3.44 -9.97 -7.55
CA CYS A 134 -2.08 -9.62 -7.18
C CYS A 134 -1.67 -10.30 -5.87
N PHE A 135 -0.36 -10.38 -5.64
CA PHE A 135 0.21 -10.87 -4.39
C PHE A 135 1.48 -10.08 -4.08
N ILE A 136 1.71 -9.81 -2.80
CA ILE A 136 2.91 -9.15 -2.27
C ILE A 136 3.54 -10.06 -1.22
N ASP A 137 4.85 -9.95 -1.09
CA ASP A 137 5.64 -10.56 -0.04
C ASP A 137 4.95 -10.56 1.34
N PRO A 138 4.95 -11.68 2.08
CA PRO A 138 4.12 -11.85 3.26
C PRO A 138 4.60 -11.10 4.51
N LEU A 139 5.71 -10.34 4.42
CA LEU A 139 6.34 -9.64 5.55
C LEU A 139 5.34 -8.85 6.42
N PHE A 140 4.44 -8.10 5.79
CA PHE A 140 3.44 -7.27 6.50
C PHE A 140 2.07 -7.94 6.66
N SER A 141 1.94 -9.23 6.30
CA SER A 141 0.69 -9.99 6.41
C SER A 141 -0.51 -9.35 5.68
N THR A 142 -0.26 -8.72 4.52
CA THR A 142 -1.22 -7.86 3.82
C THR A 142 -2.17 -8.60 2.89
N GLY A 143 -1.89 -9.87 2.58
CA GLY A 143 -2.66 -10.65 1.58
C GLY A 143 -4.15 -10.75 1.91
N VAL A 144 -4.51 -11.03 3.17
CA VAL A 144 -5.93 -11.10 3.59
C VAL A 144 -6.59 -9.71 3.53
N HIS A 145 -5.87 -8.66 3.93
CA HIS A 145 -6.35 -7.29 3.82
C HIS A 145 -6.65 -6.94 2.36
N LEU A 146 -5.70 -7.17 1.45
CA LEU A 146 -5.85 -6.94 0.01
C LEU A 146 -7.00 -7.76 -0.58
N ALA A 147 -7.20 -9.00 -0.14
CA ALA A 147 -8.30 -9.83 -0.61
C ALA A 147 -9.67 -9.26 -0.19
N VAL A 148 -9.82 -8.86 1.07
CA VAL A 148 -11.08 -8.32 1.60
C VAL A 148 -11.37 -6.91 1.07
N SER A 149 -10.36 -6.04 1.04
CA SER A 149 -10.51 -4.68 0.49
C SER A 149 -10.78 -4.73 -1.02
N GLY A 150 -10.07 -5.59 -1.75
CA GLY A 150 -10.32 -5.85 -3.16
C GLY A 150 -11.72 -6.42 -3.42
N ALA A 151 -12.23 -7.30 -2.54
CA ALA A 151 -13.58 -7.85 -2.65
C ALA A 151 -14.65 -6.78 -2.44
N HIS A 152 -14.44 -5.84 -1.50
CA HIS A 152 -15.34 -4.71 -1.29
C HIS A 152 -15.41 -3.82 -2.54
N LEU A 153 -14.26 -3.45 -3.12
CA LEU A 153 -14.20 -2.67 -4.36
C LEU A 153 -14.83 -3.43 -5.54
N ALA A 154 -14.59 -4.73 -5.65
CA ALA A 154 -15.13 -5.57 -6.72
C ALA A 154 -16.65 -5.70 -6.61
N ALA A 155 -17.18 -5.83 -5.40
CA ALA A 155 -18.63 -5.85 -5.16
C ALA A 155 -19.28 -4.53 -5.59
N ALA A 156 -18.66 -3.40 -5.29
CA ALA A 156 -19.13 -2.09 -5.75
C ALA A 156 -19.09 -1.98 -7.28
N TYR A 157 -17.99 -2.43 -7.90
CA TYR A 157 -17.86 -2.45 -9.36
C TYR A 157 -18.94 -3.31 -10.03
N VAL A 158 -19.10 -4.56 -9.59
CA VAL A 158 -20.08 -5.49 -10.15
C VAL A 158 -21.50 -4.95 -9.97
N THR A 159 -21.80 -4.38 -8.79
CA THR A 159 -23.10 -3.74 -8.53
C THR A 159 -23.36 -2.59 -9.50
N THR A 160 -22.38 -1.70 -9.71
CA THR A 160 -22.49 -0.61 -10.68
C THR A 160 -22.65 -1.13 -12.11
N ALA A 161 -21.84 -2.11 -12.53
CA ALA A 161 -21.90 -2.64 -13.88
C ALA A 161 -23.25 -3.31 -14.21
N LEU A 162 -23.87 -3.97 -13.21
CA LEU A 162 -25.18 -4.60 -13.36
C LEU A 162 -26.34 -3.60 -13.31
N ARG A 163 -26.27 -2.58 -12.44
CA ARG A 163 -27.37 -1.60 -12.24
C ARG A 163 -27.31 -0.44 -13.23
N THR A 164 -26.11 0.01 -13.58
CA THR A 164 -25.85 1.20 -14.40
C THR A 164 -24.78 0.86 -15.45
N PRO A 165 -25.13 0.11 -16.52
CA PRO A 165 -24.16 -0.31 -17.54
C PRO A 165 -23.39 0.82 -18.20
N SER A 166 -23.98 2.02 -18.29
CA SER A 166 -23.30 3.22 -18.82
C SER A 166 -22.11 3.69 -17.98
N LEU A 167 -22.04 3.31 -16.69
CA LEU A 167 -20.94 3.63 -15.78
C LEU A 167 -19.95 2.47 -15.63
N ALA A 168 -20.21 1.31 -16.23
CA ALA A 168 -19.42 0.09 -16.04
C ALA A 168 -17.93 0.28 -16.37
N THR A 169 -17.62 0.95 -17.49
CA THR A 169 -16.23 1.21 -17.89
C THR A 169 -15.51 2.11 -16.89
N ALA A 170 -16.11 3.24 -16.52
CA ALA A 170 -15.51 4.17 -15.56
C ALA A 170 -15.36 3.53 -14.16
N ALA A 171 -16.31 2.68 -13.76
CA ALA A 171 -16.24 1.92 -12.51
C ALA A 171 -15.13 0.86 -12.54
N ALA A 172 -14.92 0.19 -13.68
CA ALA A 172 -13.81 -0.75 -13.86
C ALA A 172 -12.45 -0.06 -13.75
N GLU A 173 -12.30 1.11 -14.39
CA GLU A 173 -11.09 1.94 -14.30
C GLU A 173 -10.81 2.39 -12.86
N SER A 174 -11.85 2.82 -12.14
CA SER A 174 -11.73 3.22 -10.74
C SER A 174 -11.43 2.04 -9.81
N TYR A 175 -12.05 0.89 -10.01
CA TYR A 175 -11.75 -0.34 -9.30
C TYR A 175 -10.27 -0.71 -9.45
N GLU A 176 -9.79 -0.79 -10.69
CA GLU A 176 -8.42 -1.19 -10.98
C GLU A 176 -7.42 -0.17 -10.41
N ARG A 177 -7.70 1.13 -10.57
CA ARG A 177 -6.85 2.19 -10.02
C ARG A 177 -6.75 2.10 -8.50
N LEU A 178 -7.88 2.02 -7.79
CA LEU A 178 -7.90 1.95 -6.33
C LEU A 178 -7.18 0.71 -5.80
N TYR A 179 -7.37 -0.44 -6.45
CA TYR A 179 -6.75 -1.68 -5.99
C TYR A 179 -5.24 -1.72 -6.31
N ARG A 180 -4.83 -1.24 -7.49
CA ARG A 180 -3.43 -1.09 -7.87
C ARG A 180 -2.68 -0.09 -6.99
N THR A 181 -3.36 0.98 -6.57
CA THR A 181 -2.82 1.94 -5.59
C THR A 181 -2.50 1.24 -4.27
N GLN A 182 -3.44 0.46 -3.71
CA GLN A 182 -3.19 -0.31 -2.48
C GLN A 182 -2.02 -1.29 -2.64
N TYR A 183 -2.00 -2.05 -3.74
CA TYR A 183 -0.91 -2.97 -4.04
C TYR A 183 0.45 -2.25 -4.02
N ARG A 184 0.54 -1.13 -4.73
CA ARG A 184 1.78 -0.35 -4.85
C ARG A 184 2.24 0.24 -3.52
N HIS A 185 1.32 0.71 -2.68
CA HIS A 185 1.68 1.23 -1.34
C HIS A 185 2.32 0.13 -0.47
N PHE A 186 1.73 -1.06 -0.42
CA PHE A 186 2.28 -2.18 0.34
C PHE A 186 3.58 -2.72 -0.25
N HIS A 187 3.71 -2.70 -1.58
CA HIS A 187 4.93 -3.09 -2.27
C HIS A 187 6.08 -2.13 -1.97
N GLU A 188 5.82 -0.83 -2.00
CA GLU A 188 6.79 0.21 -1.62
C GLU A 188 7.20 0.06 -0.15
N LEU A 189 6.25 -0.20 0.75
CA LEU A 189 6.53 -0.46 2.16
C LEU A 189 7.44 -1.69 2.36
N ALA A 190 7.14 -2.80 1.68
CA ALA A 190 7.99 -3.99 1.68
C ALA A 190 9.39 -3.65 1.15
N THR A 191 9.48 -2.95 0.03
CA THR A 191 10.77 -2.57 -0.58
C THR A 191 11.61 -1.73 0.37
N LEU A 192 11.01 -0.73 1.02
CA LEU A 192 11.66 0.12 2.02
C LEU A 192 12.17 -0.69 3.22
N PHE A 193 11.37 -1.63 3.74
CA PHE A 193 11.80 -2.46 4.86
C PHE A 193 13.02 -3.31 4.49
N TYR A 194 12.99 -3.98 3.34
CA TYR A 194 14.11 -4.79 2.88
C TYR A 194 15.37 -3.96 2.61
N ALA A 195 15.24 -2.73 2.11
CA ALA A 195 16.36 -1.81 1.92
C ALA A 195 16.92 -1.27 3.25
N SER A 196 16.06 -1.04 4.25
CA SER A 196 16.44 -0.49 5.57
C SER A 196 17.25 -1.45 6.45
N ASN A 197 17.25 -2.75 6.11
CA ASN A 197 17.97 -3.74 6.88
C ASN A 197 19.50 -3.65 6.62
N ARG A 198 20.19 -2.84 7.44
CA ARG A 198 21.65 -2.65 7.42
C ARG A 198 22.42 -3.69 8.26
N ALA A 199 21.73 -4.57 8.98
CA ALA A 199 22.34 -5.35 10.06
C ALA A 199 23.23 -6.52 9.59
N ARG A 200 23.24 -6.89 8.30
CA ARG A 200 24.08 -7.99 7.79
C ARG A 200 24.55 -7.77 6.35
N ASP A 201 25.86 -7.86 6.13
CA ASP A 201 26.51 -7.93 4.80
C ASP A 201 26.24 -9.32 4.20
N SER A 202 25.07 -9.50 3.60
CA SER A 202 24.69 -10.77 2.97
C SER A 202 24.04 -10.52 1.63
N TYR A 203 24.27 -11.44 0.69
CA TYR A 203 23.76 -11.34 -0.68
C TYR A 203 22.25 -11.11 -0.75
N PHE A 204 21.45 -11.74 0.13
CA PHE A 204 20.00 -11.58 0.15
C PHE A 204 19.57 -10.11 0.36
N TRP A 205 20.18 -9.45 1.34
CA TRP A 205 19.89 -8.07 1.71
C TRP A 205 20.60 -7.07 0.77
N GLU A 206 21.84 -7.36 0.35
CA GLU A 206 22.60 -6.50 -0.58
C GLU A 206 21.98 -6.45 -1.98
N ALA A 207 21.60 -7.59 -2.56
CA ALA A 207 20.93 -7.61 -3.86
C ALA A 207 19.63 -6.79 -3.84
N ARG A 208 18.90 -6.87 -2.73
CA ARG A 208 17.64 -6.15 -2.50
C ARG A 208 17.86 -4.66 -2.17
N ARG A 209 19.02 -4.30 -1.62
CA ARG A 209 19.42 -2.91 -1.42
C ARG A 209 19.83 -2.24 -2.73
N LEU A 210 20.70 -2.90 -3.50
CA LEU A 210 21.22 -2.39 -4.78
C LEU A 210 20.14 -2.32 -5.86
N SER A 211 19.21 -3.28 -5.88
CA SER A 211 18.09 -3.30 -6.81
C SER A 211 16.90 -2.44 -6.33
N GLY A 212 16.85 -2.09 -5.05
CA GLY A 212 15.86 -1.19 -4.45
C GLY A 212 16.10 0.29 -4.76
N ALA A 213 17.25 0.62 -5.35
CA ALA A 213 17.50 1.96 -5.87
C ALA A 213 16.65 2.18 -7.13
N THR A 214 15.74 3.16 -7.06
CA THR A 214 15.01 3.80 -8.18
C THR A 214 13.82 3.06 -8.79
N HIS A 215 12.72 2.92 -8.04
CA HIS A 215 11.38 2.77 -8.65
C HIS A 215 10.33 3.70 -8.00
N GLY A 216 10.71 4.96 -7.74
CA GLY A 216 9.75 5.98 -7.33
C GLY A 216 10.41 7.32 -6.99
N ASP A 217 9.75 8.42 -7.37
CA ASP A 217 10.05 9.76 -6.87
C ASP A 217 9.91 9.76 -5.33
N PRO A 218 10.98 10.09 -4.57
CA PRO A 218 10.94 10.17 -3.11
C PRO A 218 9.78 11.02 -2.57
N ARG A 219 9.34 12.03 -3.33
CA ARG A 219 8.17 12.85 -3.02
C ARG A 219 6.85 12.06 -3.08
N ASN A 220 6.71 11.10 -3.99
CA ASN A 220 5.51 10.26 -4.08
C ASN A 220 5.45 9.24 -2.94
N ALA A 221 6.60 8.71 -2.53
CA ALA A 221 6.70 7.84 -1.38
C ALA A 221 6.30 8.59 -0.07
N PHE A 222 6.65 9.88 0.03
CA PHE A 222 6.13 10.79 1.05
C PHE A 222 4.62 11.00 0.94
N VAL A 223 4.10 11.45 -0.21
CA VAL A 223 2.67 11.82 -0.35
C VAL A 223 1.80 10.64 0.10
N ARG A 224 2.23 9.41 -0.16
CA ARG A 224 1.54 8.21 0.28
C ARG A 224 1.65 7.95 1.77
N ALA A 225 2.84 8.10 2.35
CA ALA A 225 3.08 7.90 3.78
C ALA A 225 2.33 8.92 4.68
N VAL A 226 2.16 10.18 4.24
CA VAL A 226 1.58 11.27 5.07
C VAL A 226 0.26 11.87 4.59
N SER A 227 -0.29 11.46 3.45
CA SER A 227 -1.69 11.79 3.06
C SER A 227 -2.76 11.01 3.84
N GLY A 228 -2.35 10.21 4.84
CA GLY A 228 -3.27 9.41 5.65
C GLY A 228 -3.93 8.24 4.90
N GLN A 229 -3.48 7.95 3.67
CA GLN A 229 -3.96 6.82 2.86
C GLN A 229 -2.99 5.63 2.84
N ALA A 230 -1.77 5.75 3.39
CA ALA A 230 -0.93 4.60 3.66
C ALA A 230 -1.65 3.65 4.63
N ALA A 231 -1.44 2.35 4.41
CA ALA A 231 -2.15 1.30 5.09
C ALA A 231 -2.10 1.44 6.62
N ALA A 232 -3.19 1.93 7.20
CA ALA A 232 -3.62 1.76 8.59
C ALA A 232 -2.51 1.49 9.64
N GLY A 233 -1.49 2.36 9.74
CA GLY A 233 -0.48 2.30 10.80
C GLY A 233 0.73 1.38 10.56
N TYR A 234 0.82 0.68 9.42
CA TYR A 234 1.98 -0.15 9.09
C TYR A 234 3.26 0.68 8.86
N GLU A 235 3.12 1.96 8.50
CA GLU A 235 4.26 2.87 8.35
C GLU A 235 5.06 3.04 9.66
N ARG A 236 4.41 2.95 10.82
CA ARG A 236 5.08 3.10 12.12
C ARG A 236 6.14 2.04 12.36
N SER A 237 5.95 0.82 11.86
CA SER A 237 6.94 -0.25 12.00
C SER A 237 8.19 0.02 11.17
N VAL A 238 8.05 0.61 9.98
CA VAL A 238 9.19 0.99 9.12
C VAL A 238 9.90 2.23 9.66
N LEU A 239 9.14 3.24 10.10
CA LEU A 239 9.66 4.50 10.62
C LEU A 239 10.25 4.38 12.04
N GLY A 240 9.74 3.46 12.86
CA GLY A 240 10.09 3.34 14.28
C GLY A 240 11.19 2.33 14.60
N HIS A 241 11.47 1.37 13.71
CA HIS A 241 12.37 0.25 14.01
C HIS A 241 13.46 -0.01 12.94
N GLY A 242 13.59 0.85 11.92
CA GLY A 242 14.62 0.76 10.88
C GLY A 242 15.36 2.09 10.64
N VAL A 243 16.52 2.03 9.98
CA VAL A 243 17.20 3.22 9.45
C VAL A 243 16.72 3.44 8.03
N LEU A 244 15.99 4.53 7.79
CA LEU A 244 15.50 4.88 6.46
C LEU A 244 16.67 5.05 5.47
N PRO A 245 16.49 4.70 4.19
CA PRO A 245 17.45 5.09 3.14
C PRO A 245 17.64 6.61 3.13
N ASP A 246 18.89 7.07 2.98
CA ASP A 246 19.25 8.49 3.12
C ASP A 246 18.45 9.39 2.15
N ASP A 247 18.28 8.95 0.89
CA ASP A 247 17.49 9.67 -0.12
C ASP A 247 16.01 9.80 0.27
N PHE A 248 15.45 8.76 0.91
CA PHE A 248 14.06 8.77 1.38
C PHE A 248 13.90 9.69 2.60
N ALA A 249 14.84 9.66 3.54
CA ALA A 249 14.84 10.54 4.71
C ALA A 249 14.95 12.02 4.30
N ALA A 250 15.87 12.34 3.38
CA ALA A 250 16.04 13.69 2.87
C ALA A 250 14.77 14.21 2.15
N ALA A 251 14.11 13.35 1.39
CA ALA A 251 12.84 13.71 0.74
C ALA A 251 11.69 13.90 1.74
N LEU A 252 11.62 13.06 2.77
CA LEU A 252 10.65 13.18 3.86
C LEU A 252 10.82 14.51 4.59
N GLU A 253 12.04 14.86 4.98
CA GLU A 253 12.34 16.14 5.66
C GLU A 253 12.02 17.34 4.77
N THR A 254 12.45 17.31 3.49
CA THR A 254 12.22 18.40 2.53
C THR A 254 10.73 18.68 2.35
N GLU A 255 9.91 17.64 2.24
CA GLU A 255 8.48 17.80 1.99
C GLU A 255 7.70 18.08 3.28
N LEU A 256 8.10 17.57 4.45
CA LEU A 256 7.56 18.03 5.74
C LEU A 256 7.79 19.53 5.93
N ALA A 257 9.02 20.00 5.68
CA ALA A 257 9.35 21.42 5.73
C ALA A 257 8.52 22.21 4.71
N SER A 258 8.38 21.71 3.47
CA SER A 258 7.54 22.35 2.45
C SER A 258 6.05 22.40 2.82
N ARG A 259 5.53 21.39 3.51
CA ARG A 259 4.14 21.36 3.98
C ARG A 259 3.93 22.37 5.11
N GLU A 260 4.89 22.48 6.01
CA GLU A 260 4.88 23.50 7.07
C GLU A 260 4.94 24.91 6.50
N THR A 261 5.76 25.17 5.47
CA THR A 261 5.82 26.50 4.84
C THR A 261 4.54 26.87 4.07
N ARG A 262 3.83 25.89 3.51
CA ARG A 262 2.52 26.09 2.87
C ARG A 262 1.37 26.27 3.87
N ARG A 263 1.57 25.95 5.15
CA ARG A 263 0.51 25.95 6.15
C ARG A 263 0.18 27.38 6.57
N ILE A 264 -0.77 27.97 5.86
CA ILE A 264 -1.34 29.29 6.14
C ILE A 264 -2.79 29.17 6.60
N ARG A 265 -3.32 30.21 7.25
CA ARG A 265 -4.76 30.39 7.45
C ARG A 265 -5.27 31.38 6.40
N PRO A 266 -5.84 30.90 5.28
CA PRO A 266 -6.36 31.80 4.26
C PRO A 266 -7.63 32.50 4.77
N ASP A 267 -7.94 33.63 4.16
CA ASP A 267 -9.20 34.34 4.33
C ASP A 267 -9.87 34.57 2.97
N GLY A 268 -11.03 35.20 2.96
CA GLY A 268 -11.79 35.49 1.74
C GLY A 268 -11.02 36.29 0.68
N THR A 269 -10.04 37.10 1.08
CA THR A 269 -9.23 37.92 0.18
C THR A 269 -8.03 37.17 -0.41
N THR A 270 -7.72 35.99 0.14
CA THR A 270 -6.59 35.17 -0.32
C THR A 270 -6.81 34.74 -1.78
N CYS A 271 -5.84 35.07 -2.62
CA CYS A 271 -5.86 34.70 -4.03
C CYS A 271 -5.26 33.32 -4.21
N VAL A 272 -5.92 32.45 -5.00
CA VAL A 272 -5.48 31.07 -5.19
C VAL A 272 -5.42 30.63 -6.65
N ARG A 273 -4.46 29.74 -6.92
CA ARG A 273 -4.30 29.06 -8.20
C ARG A 273 -4.13 27.56 -8.01
N MET A 274 -4.70 26.74 -8.88
CA MET A 274 -4.40 25.30 -8.92
C MET A 274 -2.93 25.06 -9.28
N ALA A 275 -2.27 24.15 -8.55
CA ALA A 275 -0.87 23.81 -8.79
C ALA A 275 -0.68 23.25 -10.21
N ALA A 276 0.46 23.59 -10.83
CA ALA A 276 0.75 23.21 -12.21
C ALA A 276 0.73 21.69 -12.41
N GLY A 277 0.04 21.24 -13.46
CA GLY A 277 -0.08 19.83 -13.82
C GLY A 277 -1.18 19.06 -13.07
N LEU A 278 -1.86 19.67 -12.11
CA LEU A 278 -3.07 19.08 -11.53
C LEU A 278 -4.30 19.45 -12.35
N GLU A 279 -5.27 18.55 -12.40
CA GLU A 279 -6.56 18.76 -13.05
C GLU A 279 -7.71 18.11 -12.29
N VAL A 280 -8.89 18.72 -12.39
CA VAL A 280 -10.15 18.12 -11.95
C VAL A 280 -10.71 17.29 -13.10
N ARG A 281 -10.97 16.01 -12.84
CA ARG A 281 -11.55 15.08 -13.83
C ARG A 281 -12.82 14.47 -13.30
N GLN A 282 -13.76 14.22 -14.21
CA GLN A 282 -14.88 13.32 -13.91
C GLN A 282 -14.39 11.88 -13.87
N ALA A 283 -14.85 11.13 -12.87
CA ALA A 283 -14.55 9.71 -12.70
C ALA A 283 -15.69 9.02 -11.94
N ALA A 284 -15.70 7.69 -11.95
CA ALA A 284 -16.56 6.94 -11.05
C ALA A 284 -15.92 6.90 -9.66
N VAL A 285 -16.58 7.43 -8.63
CA VAL A 285 -16.09 7.47 -7.25
C VAL A 285 -16.82 6.42 -6.42
N LEU A 286 -16.12 5.77 -5.49
CA LEU A 286 -16.72 4.79 -4.59
C LEU A 286 -17.69 5.50 -3.64
N GLY A 287 -18.99 5.20 -3.77
CA GLY A 287 -20.04 5.57 -2.83
C GLY A 287 -20.41 4.40 -1.91
N ASP A 288 -21.65 4.37 -1.43
CA ASP A 288 -22.13 3.29 -0.56
C ASP A 288 -22.48 2.03 -1.37
N GLY A 289 -21.55 1.08 -1.40
CA GLY A 289 -21.72 -0.22 -2.05
C GLY A 289 -21.78 -0.19 -3.58
N CYS A 290 -21.56 0.96 -4.22
CA CYS A 290 -21.45 1.09 -5.67
C CYS A 290 -20.58 2.31 -6.04
N PHE A 291 -20.10 2.34 -7.28
CA PHE A 291 -19.49 3.51 -7.87
C PHE A 291 -20.56 4.46 -8.44
N GLU A 292 -20.35 5.76 -8.24
CA GLU A 292 -21.22 6.86 -8.64
C GLU A 292 -20.44 7.90 -9.48
N PRO A 293 -21.09 8.69 -10.34
CA PRO A 293 -20.43 9.81 -11.02
C PRO A 293 -19.92 10.83 -9.99
N GLY A 294 -18.63 11.17 -10.08
CA GLY A 294 -18.01 12.14 -9.19
C GLY A 294 -16.78 12.78 -9.80
N TYR A 295 -15.97 13.41 -8.96
CA TYR A 295 -14.78 14.12 -9.37
C TYR A 295 -13.56 13.62 -8.62
N VAL A 296 -12.44 13.61 -9.33
CA VAL A 296 -11.12 13.39 -8.75
C VAL A 296 -10.20 14.55 -9.09
N ILE A 297 -9.25 14.83 -8.21
CA ILE A 297 -8.07 15.65 -8.54
C ILE A 297 -6.95 14.69 -8.92
N ALA A 298 -6.49 14.80 -10.16
CA ALA A 298 -5.45 13.94 -10.74
C ALA A 298 -4.26 14.79 -11.20
N GLY A 299 -3.10 14.17 -11.27
CA GLY A 299 -1.90 14.81 -11.83
C GLY A 299 -0.63 13.99 -11.64
N PRO A 300 0.49 14.44 -12.22
CA PRO A 300 1.75 13.72 -12.17
C PRO A 300 2.20 13.46 -10.72
N GLY A 301 2.49 12.19 -10.42
CA GLY A 301 3.01 11.75 -9.12
C GLY A 301 1.98 11.60 -8.00
N ARG A 302 0.72 12.01 -8.20
CA ARG A 302 -0.34 11.85 -7.20
C ARG A 302 -1.34 10.77 -7.61
N ASP A 303 -1.86 10.06 -6.62
CA ASP A 303 -2.97 9.13 -6.82
C ASP A 303 -4.27 9.94 -6.91
N ASP A 304 -5.13 9.63 -7.89
CA ASP A 304 -6.40 10.32 -8.07
C ASP A 304 -7.16 10.41 -6.75
N LEU A 305 -7.37 11.64 -6.28
CA LEU A 305 -8.01 11.92 -5.01
C LEU A 305 -9.50 12.19 -5.28
N PRO A 306 -10.43 11.33 -4.83
CA PRO A 306 -11.84 11.65 -4.87
C PRO A 306 -12.14 12.89 -4.05
N VAL A 307 -12.92 13.80 -4.62
CA VAL A 307 -13.25 15.07 -4.00
C VAL A 307 -14.74 15.37 -4.07
N SER A 308 -15.23 16.16 -3.13
CA SER A 308 -16.60 16.67 -3.15
C SER A 308 -16.82 17.63 -4.31
N THR A 309 -18.08 17.85 -4.68
CA THR A 309 -18.46 18.83 -5.72
C THR A 309 -17.97 20.24 -5.38
N LEU A 310 -17.95 20.61 -4.09
CA LEU A 310 -17.43 21.89 -3.62
C LEU A 310 -15.93 22.01 -3.93
N VAL A 311 -15.14 21.00 -3.55
CA VAL A 311 -13.69 20.99 -3.77
C VAL A 311 -13.36 20.96 -5.27
N ALA A 312 -14.11 20.18 -6.06
CA ALA A 312 -13.97 20.16 -7.50
C ALA A 312 -14.24 21.53 -8.12
N SER A 313 -15.30 22.23 -7.68
CA SER A 313 -15.67 23.56 -8.16
C SER A 313 -14.62 24.62 -7.75
N LEU A 314 -14.15 24.58 -6.51
CA LEU A 314 -13.06 25.44 -6.03
C LEU A 314 -11.81 25.25 -6.88
N ALA A 315 -11.34 24.01 -7.05
CA ALA A 315 -10.15 23.72 -7.85
C ALA A 315 -10.32 24.13 -9.32
N HIS A 316 -11.52 23.95 -9.90
CA HIS A 316 -11.82 24.38 -11.26
C HIS A 316 -11.75 25.91 -11.46
N HIS A 317 -12.20 26.66 -10.45
CA HIS A 317 -12.23 28.13 -10.46
C HIS A 317 -10.97 28.81 -9.90
N ALA A 318 -10.02 28.06 -9.32
CA ALA A 318 -8.77 28.58 -8.80
C ALA A 318 -7.80 29.00 -9.92
N ARG A 319 -8.06 30.17 -10.52
CA ARG A 319 -7.31 30.76 -11.64
C ARG A 319 -6.90 32.20 -11.35
N ASP A 320 -6.17 32.42 -10.26
CA ASP A 320 -5.75 33.75 -9.77
C ASP A 320 -6.91 34.60 -9.28
N ASP A 321 -7.90 33.94 -8.67
CA ASP A 321 -9.07 34.58 -8.10
C ASP A 321 -9.05 34.50 -6.56
N THR A 322 -9.72 35.45 -5.90
CA THR A 322 -9.90 35.41 -4.45
C THR A 322 -10.90 34.33 -4.03
N LEU A 323 -10.72 33.80 -2.82
CA LEU A 323 -11.64 32.79 -2.27
C LEU A 323 -13.08 33.31 -2.16
N ASP A 324 -13.29 34.59 -1.83
CA ASP A 324 -14.64 35.20 -1.81
C ASP A 324 -15.26 35.23 -3.22
N ALA A 325 -14.49 35.57 -4.26
CA ALA A 325 -14.99 35.59 -5.63
C ALA A 325 -15.28 34.18 -6.18
N ILE A 326 -14.49 33.18 -5.78
CA ILE A 326 -14.76 31.78 -6.08
C ILE A 326 -16.02 31.31 -5.35
N ALA A 327 -16.12 31.56 -4.04
CA ALA A 327 -17.27 31.18 -3.22
C ALA A 327 -18.58 31.79 -3.75
N ALA A 328 -18.56 33.07 -4.15
CA ALA A 328 -19.72 33.74 -4.73
C ALA A 328 -20.21 33.06 -6.03
N ARG A 329 -19.28 32.65 -6.91
CA ARG A 329 -19.62 31.90 -8.14
C ARG A 329 -20.20 30.53 -7.82
N ILE A 330 -19.63 29.82 -6.85
CA ILE A 330 -20.13 28.51 -6.41
C ILE A 330 -21.52 28.64 -5.80
N ALA A 331 -21.73 29.61 -4.92
CA ALA A 331 -23.03 29.85 -4.28
C ALA A 331 -24.10 30.19 -5.32
N GLN A 332 -23.77 31.08 -6.28
CA GLN A 332 -24.69 31.47 -7.36
C GLN A 332 -25.03 30.28 -8.28
N ALA A 333 -24.05 29.45 -8.63
CA ALA A 333 -24.26 28.31 -9.52
C ALA A 333 -25.13 27.20 -8.89
N ASN A 334 -25.20 27.14 -7.55
CA ASN A 334 -25.90 26.09 -6.82
C ASN A 334 -27.13 26.58 -6.04
N ASP A 335 -27.50 27.86 -6.16
CA ASP A 335 -28.58 28.51 -5.38
C ASP A 335 -28.46 28.21 -3.87
N ALA A 336 -27.24 28.35 -3.35
CA ALA A 336 -26.88 28.00 -1.98
C ALA A 336 -26.59 29.23 -1.12
N ASP A 337 -26.63 29.06 0.21
CA ASP A 337 -26.30 30.13 1.17
C ASP A 337 -24.86 30.61 0.98
N ALA A 338 -24.70 31.90 0.67
CA ALA A 338 -23.42 32.48 0.30
C ALA A 338 -22.40 32.45 1.44
N GLU A 339 -22.81 32.67 2.69
CA GLU A 339 -21.87 32.66 3.82
C GLU A 339 -21.42 31.24 4.14
N GLN A 340 -22.35 30.27 4.12
CA GLN A 340 -22.01 28.86 4.32
C GLN A 340 -21.04 28.34 3.25
N VAL A 341 -21.25 28.69 1.98
CA VAL A 341 -20.34 28.33 0.89
C VAL A 341 -18.99 29.01 1.05
N ARG A 342 -18.95 30.26 1.51
CA ARG A 342 -17.71 31.00 1.77
C ARG A 342 -16.88 30.34 2.86
N GLU A 343 -17.48 30.04 4.01
CA GLU A 343 -16.81 29.34 5.12
C GLU A 343 -16.25 27.99 4.67
N ALA A 344 -17.06 27.19 3.97
CA ALA A 344 -16.65 25.88 3.48
C ALA A 344 -15.53 25.98 2.41
N THR A 345 -15.58 27.00 1.54
CA THR A 345 -14.56 27.25 0.51
C THR A 345 -13.22 27.62 1.14
N VAL A 346 -13.22 28.49 2.15
CA VAL A 346 -12.00 28.89 2.88
C VAL A 346 -11.41 27.69 3.64
N ALA A 347 -12.23 26.91 4.34
CA ALA A 347 -11.77 25.70 5.04
C ALA A 347 -11.21 24.65 4.07
N ALA A 348 -11.85 24.44 2.92
CA ALA A 348 -11.34 23.55 1.89
C ALA A 348 -10.01 24.07 1.30
N ALA A 349 -9.90 25.37 1.03
CA ALA A 349 -8.68 25.98 0.52
C ALA A 349 -7.50 25.82 1.49
N GLU A 350 -7.71 25.99 2.80
CA GLU A 350 -6.67 25.76 3.81
C GLU A 350 -6.04 24.37 3.68
N LEU A 351 -6.88 23.33 3.57
CA LEU A 351 -6.42 21.95 3.40
C LEU A 351 -5.71 21.75 2.06
N LEU A 352 -6.28 22.25 0.97
CA LEU A 352 -5.73 22.09 -0.37
C LEU A 352 -4.40 22.84 -0.57
N ILE A 353 -4.22 23.99 0.09
CA ILE A 353 -2.94 24.72 0.08
C ILE A 353 -1.89 23.94 0.87
N ALA A 354 -2.24 23.45 2.06
CA ALA A 354 -1.34 22.63 2.87
C ALA A 354 -0.89 21.37 2.09
N ASP A 355 -1.80 20.74 1.35
CA ASP A 355 -1.51 19.56 0.53
C ASP A 355 -0.88 19.88 -0.83
N GLY A 356 -0.65 21.16 -1.15
CA GLY A 356 -0.03 21.62 -2.39
C GLY A 356 -0.88 21.43 -3.65
N VAL A 357 -2.19 21.25 -3.49
CA VAL A 357 -3.16 21.24 -4.59
C VAL A 357 -3.44 22.65 -5.08
N LEU A 358 -3.53 23.60 -4.15
CA LEU A 358 -3.64 25.03 -4.43
C LEU A 358 -2.36 25.77 -4.01
N GLN A 359 -2.09 26.87 -4.68
CA GLN A 359 -1.05 27.85 -4.34
C GLN A 359 -1.75 29.14 -3.91
N ALA A 360 -1.38 29.67 -2.74
CA ALA A 360 -1.75 31.02 -2.35
C ALA A 360 -0.76 32.02 -2.99
N LEU A 361 -1.30 33.13 -3.52
CA LEU A 361 -0.55 34.13 -4.29
C LEU A 361 -0.29 35.42 -3.52
#